data_AF-Q4C3I1-F1
#
_entry.id   AF-Q4C3I1-F1
#
_cell.length_a   1.000
_cell.length_b   1.000
_cell.length_c   1.000
_cell.angle_alpha   90.00
_cell.angle_beta   90.00
_cell.angle_gamma   90.00
#
_symmetry.space_group_name_H-M   'P 1'
#
loop_
_entity.id
_entity.type
_entity.pdbx_description
1 polymer ?
#
loop_
_entity_poly.entity_id
_entity_poly.type
_entity_poly.pdbx_seq_one_letter_code
_entity_poly.pdbx_strand_id
1 'polypeptide(L)'
;MFDNPSHDHSILSGQNDSLSINPNEVILIDSSLASLANHFSANNNQIYVYDEIDNISAFLSQQENLEAIHLYSHGNTDLLQIGSTSLTSENLEEYGDTLTGWGNALGDTGDILLYGCNVGNELQGQEFLQQISDITGADVQVSDDLTGDSLLGGDWDLEYEIGEIETEAIAVNDFAGLLTTKFSTNVVGDTVTFTSTLGNFRDNLNIGINNGNITLKSIPPTGSISPPESISQSLSGISNIVIKTGRGDDTIAFSTSLSGYGLTIDTESGNDTVTFNKNIFTNGKNLSVNAETINVNSDFTVSTRNIGTSTDHLGGISVGQSGNLSFTGVNVTVDNNAELFSHVDTNSQYNPGNITITTRQTREFIENFGFVVNSNTSFNLNDGAEIKGNNITIQSTANSTNLYTG
;
A
#
# COMPACT_ATOMS: atom_id res chain seq x y z
N MET A 1 26.87 -55.09 8.48
CA MET A 1 25.89 -54.55 9.45
C MET A 1 26.51 -53.28 10.01
N PHE A 2 26.22 -52.07 9.53
CA PHE A 2 25.08 -51.59 8.76
C PHE A 2 25.54 -50.79 7.55
N ASP A 3 24.77 -50.92 6.46
CA ASP A 3 24.80 -50.09 5.26
C ASP A 3 24.41 -48.65 5.58
N ASN A 4 25.07 -47.69 4.96
CA ASN A 4 24.47 -46.41 4.61
C ASN A 4 25.13 -45.91 3.33
N PRO A 5 24.52 -46.10 2.14
CA PRO A 5 25.03 -45.50 0.93
C PRO A 5 24.47 -44.07 0.77
N SER A 6 25.37 -43.21 0.32
CA SER A 6 25.16 -41.87 -0.22
C SER A 6 23.95 -41.71 -1.15
N HIS A 7 23.25 -40.59 -1.00
CA HIS A 7 22.56 -39.88 -2.08
C HIS A 7 23.05 -38.44 -2.02
N ASP A 8 24.20 -38.14 -2.64
CA ASP A 8 24.31 -37.61 -4.00
C ASP A 8 23.48 -36.33 -4.21
N HIS A 9 24.15 -35.19 -4.08
CA HIS A 9 23.69 -33.90 -4.58
C HIS A 9 23.80 -33.92 -6.11
N SER A 10 22.84 -34.55 -6.77
CA SER A 10 22.63 -34.33 -8.19
C SER A 10 21.92 -33.00 -8.35
N ILE A 11 22.67 -31.97 -8.74
CA ILE A 11 22.15 -30.80 -9.45
C ILE A 11 21.43 -31.35 -10.68
N LEU A 12 20.09 -31.38 -10.65
CA LEU A 12 19.30 -31.58 -11.85
C LEU A 12 19.31 -30.28 -12.63
N SER A 13 20.25 -30.24 -13.57
CA SER A 13 20.23 -29.34 -14.71
C SER A 13 18.96 -29.58 -15.54
N GLY A 14 18.16 -28.54 -15.73
CA GLY A 14 17.32 -28.35 -16.92
C GLY A 14 16.30 -29.45 -17.23
N GLN A 15 15.15 -29.39 -16.58
CA GLN A 15 13.88 -29.61 -17.25
C GLN A 15 13.02 -28.39 -16.90
N ASN A 16 12.61 -27.63 -17.92
CA ASN A 16 11.32 -26.94 -17.85
C ASN A 16 10.27 -28.06 -17.80
N ASP A 17 10.06 -28.65 -16.62
CA ASP A 17 8.86 -29.44 -16.40
C ASP A 17 7.73 -28.43 -16.36
N SER A 18 7.08 -28.30 -17.51
CA SER A 18 5.86 -27.56 -17.65
C SER A 18 4.87 -28.06 -16.60
N LEU A 19 4.50 -27.21 -15.63
CA LEU A 19 3.38 -27.46 -14.71
C LEU A 19 2.17 -27.90 -15.55
N SER A 20 1.82 -29.19 -15.46
CA SER A 20 0.61 -29.74 -16.08
C SER A 20 -0.53 -29.59 -15.08
N ILE A 21 -1.45 -28.69 -15.37
CA ILE A 21 -2.65 -28.46 -14.55
C ILE A 21 -3.65 -29.56 -14.91
N ASN A 22 -4.44 -30.03 -13.94
CA ASN A 22 -5.49 -31.00 -14.21
C ASN A 22 -6.52 -30.40 -15.20
N PRO A 23 -7.04 -31.16 -16.20
CA PRO A 23 -8.08 -30.69 -17.11
C PRO A 23 -9.28 -29.99 -16.44
N ASN A 24 -9.60 -30.34 -15.19
CA ASN A 24 -10.73 -29.79 -14.43
C ASN A 24 -10.35 -28.73 -13.39
N GLU A 25 -9.12 -28.24 -13.38
CA GLU A 25 -8.67 -27.13 -12.52
C GLU A 25 -8.52 -25.84 -13.35
N VAL A 26 -8.74 -24.70 -12.70
CA VAL A 26 -8.51 -23.38 -13.30
C VAL A 26 -7.57 -22.55 -12.45
N ILE A 27 -6.64 -21.85 -13.11
CA ILE A 27 -5.77 -20.86 -12.49
C ILE A 27 -6.26 -19.47 -12.87
N LEU A 28 -6.66 -18.71 -11.86
CA LEU A 28 -7.08 -17.32 -11.96
C LEU A 28 -5.99 -16.46 -11.33
N ILE A 29 -5.50 -15.46 -12.06
CA ILE A 29 -4.44 -14.57 -11.59
C ILE A 29 -4.96 -13.14 -11.61
N ASP A 30 -4.82 -12.45 -10.50
CA ASP A 30 -5.10 -11.03 -10.45
C ASP A 30 -4.19 -10.25 -11.42
N SER A 31 -4.73 -9.25 -12.09
CA SER A 31 -4.02 -8.48 -13.13
C SER A 31 -2.82 -7.72 -12.60
N SER A 32 -2.78 -7.37 -11.32
CA SER A 32 -1.58 -6.80 -10.69
C SER A 32 -0.42 -7.80 -10.64
N LEU A 33 -0.73 -9.10 -10.66
CA LEU A 33 0.20 -10.21 -10.72
C LEU A 33 0.28 -10.82 -12.13
N ALA A 34 -0.16 -10.15 -13.20
CA ALA A 34 -0.21 -10.71 -14.56
C ALA A 34 1.14 -11.28 -15.04
N SER A 35 2.27 -10.78 -14.52
CA SER A 35 3.60 -11.33 -14.83
C SER A 35 3.78 -12.78 -14.34
N LEU A 36 3.08 -13.19 -13.29
CA LEU A 36 3.07 -14.54 -12.74
C LEU A 36 2.63 -15.58 -13.80
N ALA A 37 1.70 -15.18 -14.69
CA ALA A 37 1.24 -16.02 -15.80
C ALA A 37 2.39 -16.52 -16.71
N ASN A 38 3.49 -15.76 -16.81
CA ASN A 38 4.65 -16.13 -17.64
C ASN A 38 5.49 -17.26 -17.06
N HIS A 39 5.31 -17.57 -15.77
CA HIS A 39 6.04 -18.62 -15.06
C HIS A 39 5.30 -19.96 -15.09
N PHE A 40 4.07 -19.97 -15.59
CA PHE A 40 3.38 -21.19 -15.93
C PHE A 40 3.74 -21.63 -17.35
N SER A 41 3.56 -22.92 -17.61
CA SER A 41 3.89 -23.48 -18.92
C SER A 41 3.01 -22.92 -20.03
N ALA A 42 3.62 -22.57 -21.17
CA ALA A 42 2.98 -21.85 -22.28
C ALA A 42 1.81 -22.58 -22.99
N ASN A 43 1.41 -23.78 -22.53
CA ASN A 43 0.42 -24.63 -23.18
C ASN A 43 -0.86 -24.87 -22.36
N ASN A 44 -1.07 -24.19 -21.22
CA ASN A 44 -2.29 -24.37 -20.44
C ASN A 44 -3.39 -23.37 -20.82
N ASN A 45 -4.45 -23.88 -21.46
CA ASN A 45 -5.70 -23.15 -21.74
C ASN A 45 -6.56 -22.90 -20.47
N GLN A 46 -5.95 -22.97 -19.28
CA GLN A 46 -6.62 -22.93 -17.98
C GLN A 46 -6.17 -21.76 -17.11
N ILE A 47 -5.29 -20.91 -17.64
CA ILE A 47 -4.74 -19.76 -16.95
C ILE A 47 -5.43 -18.52 -17.48
N TYR A 48 -6.03 -17.75 -16.58
CA TYR A 48 -6.78 -16.56 -16.92
C TYR A 48 -6.37 -15.42 -16.01
N VAL A 49 -6.21 -14.23 -16.59
CA VAL A 49 -5.85 -13.01 -15.87
C VAL A 49 -7.06 -12.10 -15.80
N TYR A 50 -7.37 -11.59 -14.61
CA TYR A 50 -8.57 -10.77 -14.35
C TYR A 50 -8.24 -9.49 -13.61
N ASP A 51 -9.00 -8.44 -13.86
CA ASP A 51 -8.88 -7.13 -13.24
C ASP A 51 -10.07 -6.77 -12.34
N GLU A 52 -11.12 -7.59 -12.33
CA GLU A 52 -12.34 -7.37 -11.57
C GLU A 52 -12.92 -8.72 -11.12
N ILE A 53 -13.47 -8.76 -9.90
CA ILE A 53 -14.10 -9.96 -9.34
C ILE A 53 -15.31 -10.44 -10.19
N ASP A 54 -16.02 -9.50 -10.81
CA ASP A 54 -17.16 -9.81 -11.70
C ASP A 54 -16.72 -10.56 -12.95
N ASN A 55 -15.50 -10.29 -13.46
CA ASN A 55 -14.95 -11.01 -14.61
C ASN A 55 -14.60 -12.46 -14.26
N ILE A 56 -14.10 -12.70 -13.04
CA ILE A 56 -13.93 -14.06 -12.50
C ILE A 56 -15.28 -14.77 -12.42
N SER A 57 -16.28 -14.13 -11.82
CA SER A 57 -17.64 -14.69 -11.68
C SER A 57 -18.27 -15.05 -13.03
N ALA A 58 -18.15 -14.15 -14.01
CA ALA A 58 -18.66 -14.37 -15.36
C ALA A 58 -17.96 -15.54 -16.07
N PHE A 59 -16.66 -15.75 -15.83
CA PHE A 59 -15.93 -16.91 -16.33
C PHE A 59 -16.36 -18.21 -15.65
N LEU A 60 -16.42 -18.22 -14.31
CA LEU A 60 -16.77 -19.39 -13.52
C LEU A 60 -18.22 -19.85 -13.76
N SER A 61 -19.13 -18.91 -14.05
CA SER A 61 -20.52 -19.24 -14.43
C SER A 61 -20.68 -20.08 -15.69
N GLN A 62 -19.60 -20.22 -16.48
CA GLN A 62 -19.54 -21.03 -17.70
C GLN A 62 -18.82 -22.38 -17.48
N GLN A 63 -18.34 -22.65 -16.26
CA GLN A 63 -17.68 -23.87 -15.87
C GLN A 63 -18.64 -24.76 -15.08
N GLU A 64 -18.39 -26.07 -15.10
CA GLU A 64 -19.13 -27.05 -14.29
C GLU A 64 -18.17 -28.17 -13.88
N ASN A 65 -18.34 -28.70 -12.67
CA ASN A 65 -17.55 -29.81 -12.14
C ASN A 65 -16.03 -29.56 -12.12
N LEU A 66 -15.62 -28.33 -11.76
CA LEU A 66 -14.21 -28.04 -11.52
C LEU A 66 -13.72 -28.81 -10.27
N GLU A 67 -12.52 -29.36 -10.35
CA GLU A 67 -11.81 -29.99 -9.23
C GLU A 67 -11.14 -28.93 -8.35
N ALA A 68 -10.68 -27.82 -8.93
CA ALA A 68 -10.22 -26.70 -8.13
C ALA A 68 -10.28 -25.34 -8.83
N ILE A 69 -10.37 -24.30 -8.01
CA ILE A 69 -10.11 -22.91 -8.37
C ILE A 69 -8.85 -22.47 -7.63
N HIS A 70 -7.77 -22.23 -8.37
CA HIS A 70 -6.56 -21.59 -7.84
C HIS A 70 -6.63 -20.09 -8.11
N LEU A 71 -6.63 -19.27 -7.07
CA LEU A 71 -6.68 -17.80 -7.20
C LEU A 71 -5.41 -17.17 -6.65
N TYR A 72 -4.59 -16.61 -7.54
CA TYR A 72 -3.38 -15.87 -7.18
C TYR A 72 -3.67 -14.38 -7.13
N SER A 73 -3.43 -13.78 -5.97
CA SER A 73 -3.80 -12.41 -5.67
C SER A 73 -2.85 -11.85 -4.61
N HIS A 74 -2.84 -10.53 -4.42
CA HIS A 74 -2.19 -9.98 -3.24
C HIS A 74 -3.03 -10.23 -1.99
N GLY A 75 -2.37 -10.54 -0.87
CA GLY A 75 -3.01 -10.82 0.40
C GLY A 75 -2.56 -9.94 1.57
N ASN A 76 -3.36 -9.95 2.63
CA ASN A 76 -2.98 -9.66 4.01
C ASN A 76 -3.96 -10.39 4.96
N THR A 77 -3.72 -10.35 6.27
CA THR A 77 -4.67 -10.84 7.29
C THR A 77 -6.07 -10.30 7.01
N ASP A 78 -7.05 -11.20 6.84
CA ASP A 78 -8.46 -10.86 6.55
C ASP A 78 -8.65 -10.04 5.26
N LEU A 79 -7.76 -10.18 4.27
CA LEU A 79 -7.85 -9.44 3.02
C LEU A 79 -7.33 -10.23 1.81
N LEU A 80 -8.16 -10.33 0.77
CA LEU A 80 -7.75 -10.78 -0.56
C LEU A 80 -8.02 -9.68 -1.60
N GLN A 81 -7.02 -9.29 -2.38
CA GLN A 81 -7.11 -8.16 -3.31
C GLN A 81 -7.33 -8.61 -4.76
N ILE A 82 -8.55 -8.42 -5.28
CA ILE A 82 -8.92 -8.77 -6.65
C ILE A 82 -9.24 -7.49 -7.41
N GLY A 83 -8.32 -7.05 -8.26
CA GLY A 83 -8.45 -5.81 -9.01
C GLY A 83 -8.43 -4.61 -8.08
N SER A 84 -9.50 -3.81 -8.11
CA SER A 84 -9.76 -2.76 -7.12
C SER A 84 -10.58 -3.23 -5.91
N THR A 85 -11.05 -4.47 -5.89
CA THR A 85 -11.85 -5.01 -4.79
C THR A 85 -10.96 -5.61 -3.71
N SER A 86 -11.04 -5.07 -2.49
CA SER A 86 -10.51 -5.71 -1.30
C SER A 86 -11.63 -6.55 -0.67
N LEU A 87 -11.58 -7.88 -0.80
CA LEU A 87 -12.49 -8.77 -0.08
C LEU A 87 -12.00 -8.91 1.36
N THR A 88 -12.87 -8.66 2.32
CA THR A 88 -12.59 -8.79 3.76
C THR A 88 -13.80 -9.41 4.47
N SER A 89 -13.62 -9.86 5.71
CA SER A 89 -14.70 -10.39 6.54
C SER A 89 -15.85 -9.39 6.75
N GLU A 90 -15.56 -8.09 6.64
CA GLU A 90 -16.54 -7.02 6.82
C GLU A 90 -17.47 -6.82 5.61
N ASN A 91 -17.01 -7.16 4.40
CA ASN A 91 -17.76 -6.91 3.16
C ASN A 91 -18.14 -8.17 2.37
N LEU A 92 -17.75 -9.36 2.84
CA LEU A 92 -17.96 -10.59 2.11
C LEU A 92 -19.43 -10.86 1.75
N GLU A 93 -20.35 -10.46 2.64
CA GLU A 93 -21.80 -10.59 2.43
C GLU A 93 -22.27 -9.80 1.19
N GLU A 94 -21.64 -8.66 0.88
CA GLU A 94 -21.94 -7.87 -0.32
C GLU A 94 -21.61 -8.62 -1.62
N TYR A 95 -20.69 -9.59 -1.55
CA TYR A 95 -20.26 -10.44 -2.66
C TYR A 95 -20.85 -11.86 -2.60
N GLY A 96 -21.86 -12.10 -1.74
CA GLY A 96 -22.42 -13.42 -1.50
C GLY A 96 -22.91 -14.15 -2.77
N ASP A 97 -23.66 -13.46 -3.64
CA ASP A 97 -24.13 -14.04 -4.91
C ASP A 97 -22.96 -14.37 -5.85
N THR A 98 -21.93 -13.52 -5.88
CA THR A 98 -20.71 -13.72 -6.68
C THR A 98 -19.95 -14.96 -6.22
N LEU A 99 -19.70 -15.07 -4.90
CA LEU A 99 -18.97 -16.19 -4.32
C LEU A 99 -19.77 -17.50 -4.37
N THR A 100 -21.09 -17.45 -4.17
CA THR A 100 -21.97 -18.61 -4.40
C THR A 100 -21.83 -19.10 -5.85
N GLY A 101 -21.72 -18.18 -6.80
CA GLY A 101 -21.44 -18.48 -8.20
C GLY A 101 -20.13 -19.24 -8.42
N TRP A 102 -19.09 -18.96 -7.62
CA TRP A 102 -17.81 -19.67 -7.68
C TRP A 102 -17.97 -21.11 -7.19
N GLY A 103 -18.67 -21.29 -6.08
CA GLY A 103 -19.02 -22.61 -5.54
C GLY A 103 -19.78 -23.48 -6.54
N ASN A 104 -20.76 -22.90 -7.26
CA ASN A 104 -21.55 -23.62 -8.27
C ASN A 104 -20.73 -24.12 -9.47
N ALA A 105 -19.53 -23.57 -9.70
CA ALA A 105 -18.64 -24.02 -10.76
C ALA A 105 -17.88 -25.30 -10.38
N LEU A 106 -17.72 -25.55 -9.08
CA LEU A 106 -16.99 -26.70 -8.53
C LEU A 106 -17.84 -27.98 -8.57
N GLY A 107 -17.16 -29.13 -8.58
CA GLY A 107 -17.77 -30.42 -8.31
C GLY A 107 -18.04 -30.63 -6.80
N ASP A 108 -18.60 -31.78 -6.45
CA ASP A 108 -18.97 -32.11 -5.06
C ASP A 108 -17.78 -32.12 -4.07
N THR A 109 -16.55 -32.27 -4.57
CA THR A 109 -15.29 -32.28 -3.81
C THR A 109 -14.29 -31.28 -4.39
N GLY A 110 -14.80 -30.17 -4.95
CA GLY A 110 -13.95 -29.17 -5.57
C GLY A 110 -13.42 -28.17 -4.54
N ASP A 111 -12.15 -27.80 -4.67
CA ASP A 111 -11.46 -26.95 -3.71
C ASP A 111 -11.27 -25.51 -4.21
N ILE A 112 -11.12 -24.56 -3.28
CA ILE A 112 -10.67 -23.19 -3.57
C ILE A 112 -9.33 -22.95 -2.88
N LEU A 113 -8.28 -22.76 -3.67
CA LEU A 113 -6.93 -22.48 -3.19
C LEU A 113 -6.62 -21.01 -3.42
N LEU A 114 -6.42 -20.27 -2.32
CA LEU A 114 -6.19 -18.83 -2.32
C LEU A 114 -4.70 -18.56 -2.06
N TYR A 115 -3.98 -18.06 -3.07
CA TYR A 115 -2.57 -17.70 -2.97
C TYR A 115 -2.47 -16.20 -2.76
N GLY A 116 -2.17 -15.79 -1.52
CA GLY A 116 -1.94 -14.41 -1.13
C GLY A 116 -1.31 -14.35 0.26
N CYS A 117 -0.39 -13.43 0.49
CA CYS A 117 0.34 -13.40 1.76
C CYS A 117 -0.58 -13.19 2.97
N ASN A 118 -0.37 -13.96 4.03
CA ASN A 118 -0.95 -13.83 5.37
C ASN A 118 -2.48 -13.87 5.43
N VAL A 119 -3.17 -14.33 4.39
CA VAL A 119 -4.64 -14.23 4.33
C VAL A 119 -5.30 -15.07 5.41
N GLY A 120 -4.77 -16.27 5.69
CA GLY A 120 -5.20 -17.14 6.79
C GLY A 120 -4.55 -16.83 8.14
N ASN A 121 -3.74 -15.78 8.23
CA ASN A 121 -3.02 -15.44 9.46
C ASN A 121 -3.99 -14.90 10.53
N GLU A 122 -3.66 -15.13 11.81
CA GLU A 122 -4.47 -14.72 12.96
C GLU A 122 -5.93 -15.20 12.95
N LEU A 123 -6.70 -14.88 14.00
CA LEU A 123 -8.09 -15.35 14.10
C LEU A 123 -8.98 -14.73 13.01
N GLN A 124 -8.70 -13.48 12.61
CA GLN A 124 -9.48 -12.75 11.63
C GLN A 124 -9.36 -13.37 10.24
N GLY A 125 -8.16 -13.78 9.83
CA GLY A 125 -7.96 -14.50 8.57
C GLY A 125 -8.66 -15.87 8.53
N GLN A 126 -8.71 -16.54 9.68
CA GLN A 126 -9.43 -17.81 9.82
C GLN A 126 -10.96 -17.63 9.74
N GLU A 127 -11.49 -16.57 10.37
CA GLU A 127 -12.90 -16.20 10.27
C GLU A 127 -13.28 -15.79 8.83
N PHE A 128 -12.41 -15.05 8.14
CA PHE A 128 -12.55 -14.71 6.73
C PHE A 128 -12.69 -15.97 5.85
N LEU A 129 -11.81 -16.95 6.04
CA LEU A 129 -11.85 -18.21 5.30
C LEU A 129 -13.11 -19.04 5.61
N GLN A 130 -13.54 -19.10 6.87
CA GLN A 130 -14.78 -19.79 7.23
C GLN A 130 -15.98 -19.17 6.49
N GLN A 131 -16.05 -17.85 6.37
CA GLN A 131 -17.13 -17.18 5.64
C GLN A 131 -17.08 -17.50 4.14
N ILE A 132 -15.89 -17.57 3.53
CA ILE A 132 -15.74 -17.99 2.13
C ILE A 132 -16.26 -19.42 1.96
N SER A 133 -15.85 -20.36 2.82
CA SER A 133 -16.31 -21.76 2.77
C SER A 133 -17.83 -21.85 2.96
N ASP A 134 -18.41 -21.12 3.92
CA ASP A 134 -19.85 -21.11 4.17
C ASP A 134 -20.67 -20.58 2.98
N ILE A 135 -20.17 -19.57 2.27
CA ILE A 135 -20.86 -18.95 1.13
C ILE A 135 -20.70 -19.78 -0.14
N THR A 136 -19.49 -20.30 -0.39
CA THR A 136 -19.20 -21.10 -1.59
C THR A 136 -19.70 -22.53 -1.46
N GLY A 137 -19.79 -23.05 -0.23
CA GLY A 137 -20.06 -24.47 0.04
C GLY A 137 -18.88 -25.38 -0.30
N ALA A 138 -17.69 -24.82 -0.52
CA ALA A 138 -16.48 -25.53 -0.91
C ALA A 138 -15.48 -25.60 0.25
N ASP A 139 -14.54 -26.52 0.11
CA ASP A 139 -13.35 -26.60 0.95
C ASP A 139 -12.33 -25.56 0.45
N VAL A 140 -11.67 -24.86 1.39
CA VAL A 140 -10.86 -23.67 1.10
C VAL A 140 -9.52 -23.74 1.80
N GLN A 141 -8.44 -23.46 1.07
CA GLN A 141 -7.07 -23.43 1.59
C GLN A 141 -6.38 -22.10 1.27
N VAL A 142 -5.51 -21.63 2.17
CA VAL A 142 -4.81 -20.35 2.03
C VAL A 142 -3.46 -20.33 2.75
N SER A 143 -2.59 -19.40 2.36
CA SER A 143 -1.34 -19.11 3.07
C SER A 143 -1.59 -18.29 4.34
N ASP A 144 -0.91 -18.65 5.42
CA ASP A 144 -0.89 -17.91 6.68
C ASP A 144 0.37 -17.05 6.86
N ASP A 145 1.29 -17.04 5.89
CA ASP A 145 2.53 -16.25 5.93
C ASP A 145 2.88 -15.58 4.58
N LEU A 146 4.15 -15.25 4.34
CA LEU A 146 4.54 -14.63 3.07
C LEU A 146 4.51 -15.65 1.92
N THR A 147 3.52 -15.60 1.05
CA THR A 147 3.54 -16.40 -0.19
C THR A 147 4.50 -15.83 -1.26
N GLY A 148 5.46 -16.61 -1.75
CA GLY A 148 6.32 -16.28 -2.91
C GLY A 148 7.77 -16.82 -2.84
N ASP A 149 8.74 -16.00 -3.26
CA ASP A 149 10.16 -16.37 -3.33
C ASP A 149 10.78 -16.59 -1.93
N SER A 150 11.36 -17.78 -1.72
CA SER A 150 12.14 -18.14 -0.52
C SER A 150 13.32 -17.24 -0.20
N LEU A 151 13.94 -16.59 -1.19
CA LEU A 151 14.99 -15.60 -0.98
C LEU A 151 14.46 -14.29 -0.38
N LEU A 152 13.16 -14.03 -0.52
CA LEU A 152 12.45 -12.91 0.09
C LEU A 152 11.75 -13.32 1.41
N GLY A 153 11.93 -14.57 1.84
CA GLY A 153 11.38 -15.09 3.09
C GLY A 153 9.96 -15.61 2.98
N GLY A 154 9.49 -15.91 1.77
CA GLY A 154 8.20 -16.55 1.54
C GLY A 154 8.29 -17.97 1.00
N ASP A 155 7.16 -18.65 0.89
CA ASP A 155 7.06 -19.94 0.22
C ASP A 155 5.73 -20.08 -0.53
N TRP A 156 5.43 -21.24 -1.09
CA TRP A 156 4.20 -21.49 -1.83
C TRP A 156 3.27 -22.46 -1.10
N ASP A 157 3.55 -22.69 0.18
CA ASP A 157 2.73 -23.55 1.01
C ASP A 157 1.44 -22.79 1.38
N LEU A 158 0.36 -23.54 1.57
CA LEU A 158 -0.93 -23.03 2.03
C LEU A 158 -1.25 -23.76 3.33
N GLU A 159 -1.05 -23.09 4.46
CA GLU A 159 -0.98 -23.72 5.78
C GLU A 159 -2.34 -23.87 6.46
N TYR A 160 -3.31 -23.03 6.09
CA TYR A 160 -4.61 -22.98 6.74
C TYR A 160 -5.73 -23.44 5.80
N GLU A 161 -6.55 -24.38 6.28
CA GLU A 161 -7.63 -24.99 5.52
C GLU A 161 -8.93 -25.08 6.32
N ILE A 162 -10.05 -25.00 5.59
CA ILE A 162 -11.39 -25.34 6.05
C ILE A 162 -11.90 -26.43 5.11
N GLY A 163 -12.22 -27.61 5.65
CA GLY A 163 -12.67 -28.76 4.85
C GLY A 163 -11.63 -29.86 4.69
N GLU A 164 -11.83 -30.75 3.72
CA GLU A 164 -10.83 -31.74 3.29
C GLU A 164 -10.25 -31.26 1.94
N ILE A 165 -8.93 -31.00 1.87
CA ILE A 165 -8.29 -30.51 0.63
C ILE A 165 -7.68 -31.69 -0.12
N GLU A 166 -8.20 -31.97 -1.32
CA GLU A 166 -7.65 -33.00 -2.21
C GLU A 166 -6.69 -32.42 -3.26
N THR A 167 -6.81 -31.13 -3.54
CA THR A 167 -6.05 -30.44 -4.58
C THR A 167 -4.63 -30.11 -4.11
N GLU A 168 -3.64 -30.37 -4.96
CA GLU A 168 -2.25 -29.99 -4.68
C GLU A 168 -2.02 -28.49 -4.89
N ALA A 169 -1.35 -27.83 -3.94
CA ALA A 169 -0.91 -26.46 -4.11
C ALA A 169 0.13 -26.33 -5.25
N ILE A 170 -0.02 -25.31 -6.08
CA ILE A 170 0.84 -25.07 -7.24
C ILE A 170 1.87 -23.98 -6.90
N ALA A 171 3.14 -24.38 -6.79
CA ALA A 171 4.23 -23.45 -6.58
C ALA A 171 4.71 -22.80 -7.88
N VAL A 172 5.00 -21.49 -7.85
CA VAL A 172 5.55 -20.75 -8.99
C VAL A 172 7.04 -20.47 -8.76
N ASN A 173 7.84 -21.54 -8.82
CA ASN A 173 9.24 -21.57 -8.36
C ASN A 173 10.18 -20.53 -9.00
N ASP A 174 9.91 -20.07 -10.22
CA ASP A 174 10.74 -19.07 -10.91
C ASP A 174 10.26 -17.62 -10.69
N PHE A 175 9.20 -17.40 -9.90
CA PHE A 175 8.70 -16.07 -9.58
C PHE A 175 9.54 -15.43 -8.47
N ALA A 176 10.27 -14.39 -8.82
CA ALA A 176 11.15 -13.66 -7.90
C ALA A 176 10.43 -12.51 -7.17
N GLY A 177 9.34 -12.80 -6.46
CA GLY A 177 8.50 -11.83 -5.76
C GLY A 177 7.67 -12.45 -4.64
N LEU A 178 6.97 -11.60 -3.87
CA LEU A 178 5.98 -12.01 -2.87
C LEU A 178 4.58 -11.56 -3.31
N LEU A 179 3.54 -12.28 -2.89
CA LEU A 179 2.14 -11.96 -3.13
C LEU A 179 1.55 -11.00 -2.07
N THR A 180 2.37 -10.09 -1.56
CA THR A 180 1.99 -9.21 -0.43
C THR A 180 1.32 -7.95 -0.94
N THR A 181 0.34 -7.41 -0.21
CA THR A 181 -0.09 -6.03 -0.43
C THR A 181 0.83 -5.10 0.35
N LYS A 182 1.73 -4.33 -0.27
CA LYS A 182 2.53 -3.35 0.53
C LYS A 182 1.69 -2.33 1.29
N PHE A 183 0.48 -2.02 0.80
CA PHE A 183 -0.43 -1.08 1.44
C PHE A 183 -1.83 -1.68 1.52
N SER A 184 -2.48 -1.52 2.67
CA SER A 184 -3.92 -1.74 2.83
C SER A 184 -4.68 -0.41 2.78
N THR A 185 -5.94 -0.48 2.36
CA THR A 185 -6.87 0.66 2.33
C THR A 185 -8.00 0.45 3.31
N ASN A 186 -8.30 1.47 4.10
CA ASN A 186 -9.49 1.51 4.95
C ASN A 186 -10.25 2.83 4.72
N VAL A 187 -11.55 2.75 4.48
CA VAL A 187 -12.43 3.91 4.29
C VAL A 187 -13.40 4.01 5.47
N VAL A 188 -13.29 5.08 6.25
CA VAL A 188 -14.20 5.38 7.37
C VAL A 188 -14.80 6.77 7.16
N GLY A 189 -16.11 6.80 6.88
CA GLY A 189 -16.81 8.05 6.55
C GLY A 189 -16.27 8.68 5.27
N ASP A 190 -15.80 9.92 5.34
CA ASP A 190 -15.21 10.65 4.21
C ASP A 190 -13.67 10.60 4.19
N THR A 191 -13.07 9.66 4.92
CA THR A 191 -11.62 9.54 5.06
C THR A 191 -11.15 8.19 4.53
N VAL A 192 -10.21 8.21 3.59
CA VAL A 192 -9.45 7.03 3.17
C VAL A 192 -8.10 7.03 3.90
N THR A 193 -7.73 5.88 4.45
CA THR A 193 -6.42 5.65 5.08
C THR A 193 -5.69 4.55 4.34
N PHE A 194 -4.48 4.86 3.86
CA PHE A 194 -3.52 3.90 3.37
C PHE A 194 -2.54 3.56 4.50
N THR A 195 -2.34 2.27 4.77
CA THR A 195 -1.40 1.82 5.81
C THR A 195 -0.44 0.81 5.21
N SER A 196 0.87 1.02 5.36
CA SER A 196 1.84 -0.02 5.03
C SER A 196 1.59 -1.24 5.91
N THR A 197 1.45 -2.40 5.29
CA THR A 197 1.19 -3.68 5.96
C THR A 197 2.49 -4.33 6.43
N LEU A 198 3.61 -3.90 5.85
CA LEU A 198 4.96 -4.37 6.11
C LEU A 198 5.77 -3.27 6.81
N GLY A 199 5.21 -2.71 7.88
CA GLY A 199 5.73 -1.51 8.56
C GLY A 199 7.04 -1.67 9.32
N ASN A 200 8.01 -2.46 8.81
CA ASN A 200 9.45 -2.34 9.11
C ASN A 200 10.31 -2.24 7.82
N PHE A 201 9.68 -2.26 6.64
CA PHE A 201 10.36 -2.24 5.35
C PHE A 201 10.56 -0.80 4.86
N ARG A 202 11.42 -0.63 3.85
CA ARG A 202 11.59 0.67 3.19
C ARG A 202 10.59 0.79 2.07
N ASP A 203 9.63 1.69 2.21
CA ASP A 203 8.63 1.98 1.20
C ASP A 203 9.02 3.20 0.37
N ASN A 204 9.29 2.99 -0.92
CA ASN A 204 9.44 4.10 -1.87
C ASN A 204 8.13 4.26 -2.64
N LEU A 205 7.29 5.18 -2.19
CA LEU A 205 5.93 5.38 -2.62
C LEU A 205 5.79 6.59 -3.54
N ASN A 206 5.10 6.39 -4.66
CA ASN A 206 4.69 7.46 -5.55
C ASN A 206 3.16 7.55 -5.60
N ILE A 207 2.62 8.71 -5.22
CA ILE A 207 1.18 8.95 -5.10
C ILE A 207 0.68 9.68 -6.34
N GLY A 208 -0.37 9.19 -6.96
CA GLY A 208 -1.04 9.85 -8.08
C GLY A 208 -2.53 9.94 -7.84
N ILE A 209 -3.16 11.01 -8.31
CA ILE A 209 -4.62 11.09 -8.47
C ILE A 209 -4.91 11.24 -9.95
N ASN A 210 -5.73 10.32 -10.49
CA ASN A 210 -6.17 10.31 -11.88
C ASN A 210 -7.63 9.83 -11.95
N ASN A 211 -8.46 10.51 -12.74
CA ASN A 211 -9.84 10.10 -13.01
C ASN A 211 -10.70 9.84 -11.74
N GLY A 212 -10.47 10.58 -10.65
CA GLY A 212 -11.21 10.42 -9.40
C GLY A 212 -10.70 9.30 -8.49
N ASN A 213 -9.61 8.62 -8.86
CA ASN A 213 -8.97 7.60 -8.05
C ASN A 213 -7.60 8.10 -7.56
N ILE A 214 -7.23 7.71 -6.35
CA ILE A 214 -5.85 7.79 -5.86
C ILE A 214 -5.14 6.46 -6.12
N THR A 215 -3.89 6.52 -6.55
CA THR A 215 -3.03 5.37 -6.76
C THR A 215 -1.76 5.56 -5.94
N LEU A 216 -1.42 4.57 -5.13
CA LEU A 216 -0.17 4.48 -4.40
C LEU A 216 0.67 3.41 -5.09
N LYS A 217 1.79 3.80 -5.68
CA LYS A 217 2.69 2.89 -6.39
C LYS A 217 4.00 2.73 -5.62
N SER A 218 4.29 1.52 -5.17
CA SER A 218 5.61 1.18 -4.64
C SER A 218 6.61 1.07 -5.79
N ILE A 219 7.76 1.72 -5.63
CA ILE A 219 8.86 1.71 -6.58
C ILE A 219 9.99 0.90 -5.95
N PRO A 220 10.35 -0.27 -6.50
CA PRO A 220 11.47 -1.06 -6.02
C PRO A 220 12.77 -0.23 -6.02
N PRO A 221 13.69 -0.46 -5.06
CA PRO A 221 15.03 0.10 -5.14
C PRO A 221 15.68 -0.21 -6.48
N THR A 222 16.47 0.73 -7.02
CA THR A 222 17.19 0.53 -8.28
C THR A 222 18.07 -0.72 -8.21
N GLY A 223 17.83 -1.69 -9.09
CA GLY A 223 18.50 -2.98 -9.10
C GLY A 223 17.69 -4.14 -8.50
N SER A 224 16.51 -3.86 -7.92
CA SER A 224 15.53 -4.89 -7.59
C SER A 224 14.80 -5.38 -8.85
N ILE A 225 14.55 -6.69 -8.91
CA ILE A 225 13.76 -7.35 -9.96
C ILE A 225 12.28 -7.49 -9.59
N SER A 226 11.89 -7.10 -8.37
CA SER A 226 10.49 -7.11 -7.95
C SER A 226 9.68 -6.11 -8.79
N PRO A 227 8.52 -6.48 -9.36
CA PRO A 227 7.67 -5.54 -10.07
C PRO A 227 7.13 -4.45 -9.13
N PRO A 228 6.85 -3.24 -9.62
CA PRO A 228 6.25 -2.20 -8.79
C PRO A 228 4.79 -2.56 -8.49
N GLU A 229 4.47 -2.74 -7.22
CA GLU A 229 3.09 -2.91 -6.74
C GLU A 229 2.34 -1.57 -6.74
N SER A 230 1.03 -1.62 -6.96
CA SER A 230 0.19 -0.44 -6.81
C SER A 230 -1.19 -0.77 -6.26
N ILE A 231 -1.68 0.06 -5.36
CA ILE A 231 -3.08 0.05 -4.92
C ILE A 231 -3.80 1.27 -5.51
N SER A 232 -5.05 1.10 -5.92
CA SER A 232 -5.89 2.16 -6.48
C SER A 232 -7.23 2.20 -5.76
N GLN A 233 -7.63 3.38 -5.28
CA GLN A 233 -8.85 3.59 -4.50
C GLN A 233 -9.67 4.75 -5.08
N SER A 234 -10.98 4.54 -5.21
CA SER A 234 -11.92 5.59 -5.57
C SER A 234 -12.01 6.66 -4.48
N LEU A 235 -11.95 7.93 -4.89
CA LEU A 235 -12.11 9.09 -4.00
C LEU A 235 -13.54 9.65 -4.03
N SER A 236 -14.51 8.91 -4.58
CA SER A 236 -15.92 9.32 -4.55
C SER A 236 -16.40 9.44 -3.10
N GLY A 237 -16.92 10.61 -2.72
CA GLY A 237 -17.36 10.89 -1.35
C GLY A 237 -16.23 11.10 -0.33
N ILE A 238 -14.97 11.05 -0.75
CA ILE A 238 -13.81 11.24 0.14
C ILE A 238 -13.43 12.72 0.23
N SER A 239 -13.24 13.19 1.46
CA SER A 239 -12.73 14.52 1.80
C SER A 239 -11.28 14.50 2.24
N ASN A 240 -10.81 13.42 2.88
CA ASN A 240 -9.51 13.36 3.53
C ASN A 240 -8.75 12.10 3.12
N ILE A 241 -7.46 12.27 2.84
CA ILE A 241 -6.51 11.20 2.53
C ILE A 241 -5.51 11.14 3.68
N VAL A 242 -5.36 9.95 4.25
CA VAL A 242 -4.36 9.64 5.27
C VAL A 242 -3.41 8.58 4.72
N ILE A 243 -2.11 8.80 4.86
CA ILE A 243 -1.08 7.87 4.44
C ILE A 243 -0.19 7.59 5.63
N LYS A 244 -0.08 6.31 5.98
CA LYS A 244 0.77 5.78 7.04
C LYS A 244 1.73 4.77 6.44
N THR A 245 3.02 5.01 6.52
CA THR A 245 4.02 4.08 5.98
C THR A 245 4.58 3.11 7.02
N GLY A 246 4.15 3.22 8.28
CA GLY A 246 4.63 2.34 9.35
C GLY A 246 6.08 2.66 9.71
N ARG A 247 6.81 1.71 10.31
CA ARG A 247 8.24 1.88 10.59
C ARG A 247 9.04 1.55 9.33
N GLY A 248 10.14 2.23 9.09
CA GLY A 248 10.88 2.02 7.85
C GLY A 248 11.89 3.13 7.61
N ASP A 249 12.56 3.12 6.47
CA ASP A 249 13.14 4.36 5.94
C ASP A 249 12.39 4.63 4.63
N ASP A 250 11.33 5.41 4.72
CA ASP A 250 10.35 5.56 3.67
C ASP A 250 10.62 6.79 2.81
N THR A 251 10.17 6.74 1.57
CA THR A 251 10.23 7.87 0.66
C THR A 251 8.88 8.03 -0.01
N ILE A 252 8.30 9.23 0.08
CA ILE A 252 7.03 9.56 -0.54
C ILE A 252 7.24 10.71 -1.53
N ALA A 253 6.75 10.53 -2.75
CA ALA A 253 6.68 11.57 -3.77
C ALA A 253 5.33 11.56 -4.49
N PHE A 254 5.06 12.60 -5.28
CA PHE A 254 3.82 12.74 -6.05
C PHE A 254 4.09 12.65 -7.56
N SER A 255 3.28 11.85 -8.24
CA SER A 255 3.30 11.69 -9.69
C SER A 255 2.37 12.68 -10.39
N THR A 256 1.30 13.11 -9.71
CA THR A 256 0.36 14.15 -10.17
C THR A 256 0.06 15.15 -9.05
N SER A 257 -0.46 16.32 -9.41
CA SER A 257 -0.90 17.33 -8.42
C SER A 257 -2.15 16.84 -7.68
N LEU A 258 -2.23 17.11 -6.38
CA LEU A 258 -3.39 16.80 -5.54
C LEU A 258 -4.26 18.05 -5.41
N SER A 259 -5.57 17.93 -5.60
CA SER A 259 -6.50 19.04 -5.38
C SER A 259 -7.81 18.57 -4.75
N GLY A 260 -8.31 19.33 -3.77
CA GLY A 260 -9.62 19.13 -3.18
C GLY A 260 -9.69 18.18 -1.99
N TYR A 261 -8.58 17.63 -1.51
CA TYR A 261 -8.55 16.69 -0.38
C TYR A 261 -7.70 17.21 0.76
N GLY A 262 -8.14 16.97 2.00
CA GLY A 262 -7.27 17.08 3.16
C GLY A 262 -6.22 16.00 3.09
N LEU A 263 -5.00 16.28 3.56
CA LEU A 263 -3.88 15.36 3.44
C LEU A 263 -3.17 15.23 4.77
N THR A 264 -3.09 13.99 5.27
CA THR A 264 -2.26 13.63 6.42
C THR A 264 -1.26 12.59 5.95
N ILE A 265 0.03 12.86 6.15
CA ILE A 265 1.11 11.89 5.95
C ILE A 265 1.79 11.70 7.30
N ASP A 266 1.85 10.46 7.76
CA ASP A 266 2.49 10.08 9.01
C ASP A 266 3.40 8.87 8.76
N THR A 267 4.71 9.11 8.69
CA THR A 267 5.69 8.06 8.39
C THR A 267 6.21 7.35 9.64
N GLU A 268 5.63 7.65 10.81
CA GLU A 268 5.99 7.05 12.09
C GLU A 268 7.49 7.11 12.44
N SER A 269 8.18 5.96 12.49
CA SER A 269 9.55 5.82 12.98
C SER A 269 10.48 5.41 11.85
N GLY A 270 11.49 6.22 11.60
CA GLY A 270 12.35 5.96 10.46
C GLY A 270 13.36 7.04 10.19
N ASN A 271 13.99 6.94 9.02
CA ASN A 271 14.57 8.09 8.35
C ASN A 271 13.80 8.36 7.06
N ASP A 272 12.63 8.97 7.24
CA ASP A 272 11.66 9.10 6.18
C ASP A 272 11.81 10.41 5.42
N THR A 273 11.40 10.39 4.16
CA THR A 273 11.47 11.55 3.27
C THR A 273 10.14 11.76 2.54
N VAL A 274 9.50 12.91 2.77
CA VAL A 274 8.33 13.35 2.00
C VAL A 274 8.73 14.48 1.07
N THR A 275 8.52 14.30 -0.24
CA THR A 275 8.89 15.28 -1.27
C THR A 275 7.65 15.77 -2.01
N PHE A 276 7.34 17.05 -1.86
CA PHE A 276 6.36 17.76 -2.66
C PHE A 276 7.00 18.25 -3.96
N ASN A 277 6.98 17.38 -4.97
CA ASN A 277 7.44 17.61 -6.35
C ASN A 277 6.27 17.87 -7.33
N LYS A 278 5.10 18.20 -6.78
CA LYS A 278 3.85 18.56 -7.46
C LYS A 278 3.09 19.57 -6.60
N ASN A 279 2.13 20.25 -7.21
CA ASN A 279 1.26 21.16 -6.47
C ASN A 279 0.26 20.38 -5.61
N ILE A 280 0.05 20.84 -4.38
CA ILE A 280 -0.88 20.24 -3.43
C ILE A 280 -1.86 21.31 -2.94
N PHE A 281 -3.13 21.16 -3.28
CA PHE A 281 -4.18 22.16 -3.05
C PHE A 281 -5.35 21.54 -2.27
N THR A 282 -5.41 21.74 -0.95
CA THR A 282 -6.44 21.05 -0.14
C THR A 282 -7.81 21.76 -0.15
N ASN A 283 -7.90 22.95 -0.75
CA ASN A 283 -9.12 23.75 -0.92
C ASN A 283 -9.90 23.97 0.39
N GLY A 284 -9.21 24.49 1.41
CA GLY A 284 -9.79 24.80 2.72
C GLY A 284 -9.68 23.68 3.76
N LYS A 285 -9.23 22.48 3.36
CA LYS A 285 -8.98 21.37 4.27
C LYS A 285 -7.57 21.44 4.87
N ASN A 286 -7.32 20.72 5.94
CA ASN A 286 -6.00 20.73 6.58
C ASN A 286 -4.97 19.90 5.79
N LEU A 287 -3.70 20.26 5.95
CA LEU A 287 -2.57 19.47 5.51
C LEU A 287 -1.61 19.27 6.69
N SER A 288 -1.26 18.02 6.98
CA SER A 288 -0.27 17.67 8.00
C SER A 288 0.72 16.64 7.49
N VAL A 289 2.00 16.87 7.73
CA VAL A 289 3.07 15.89 7.47
C VAL A 289 3.91 15.70 8.71
N ASN A 290 4.14 14.46 9.07
CA ASN A 290 5.10 14.01 10.06
C ASN A 290 6.10 13.06 9.36
N ALA A 291 7.35 13.50 9.21
CA ALA A 291 8.45 12.72 8.62
C ALA A 291 9.81 13.35 8.97
N GLU A 292 10.92 12.60 8.98
CA GLU A 292 12.24 13.16 9.31
C GLU A 292 12.69 14.23 8.33
N THR A 293 12.47 14.02 7.04
CA THR A 293 12.82 14.97 5.99
C THR A 293 11.59 15.36 5.18
N ILE A 294 11.31 16.66 5.10
CA ILE A 294 10.21 17.20 4.29
C ILE A 294 10.80 18.21 3.31
N ASN A 295 10.60 17.98 2.02
CA ASN A 295 11.07 18.86 0.96
C ASN A 295 9.88 19.37 0.15
N VAL A 296 9.77 20.69 -0.01
CA VAL A 296 8.95 21.31 -1.04
C VAL A 296 9.89 21.76 -2.14
N ASN A 297 9.83 21.08 -3.28
CA ASN A 297 10.76 21.32 -4.38
C ASN A 297 10.50 22.67 -5.04
N SER A 298 11.53 23.16 -5.75
CA SER A 298 11.46 24.44 -6.45
C SER A 298 10.22 24.58 -7.34
N ASP A 299 9.65 25.78 -7.36
CA ASP A 299 8.51 26.18 -8.19
C ASP A 299 7.18 25.44 -7.91
N PHE A 300 7.07 24.65 -6.83
CA PHE A 300 5.82 24.00 -6.42
C PHE A 300 5.15 24.69 -5.24
N THR A 301 3.81 24.66 -5.26
CA THR A 301 2.96 25.29 -4.26
C THR A 301 2.24 24.23 -3.43
N VAL A 302 2.36 24.33 -2.11
CA VAL A 302 1.52 23.61 -1.13
C VAL A 302 0.57 24.63 -0.51
N SER A 303 -0.72 24.49 -0.81
CA SER A 303 -1.74 25.46 -0.40
C SER A 303 -2.94 24.80 0.24
N THR A 304 -3.36 25.36 1.37
CA THR A 304 -4.64 25.05 2.03
C THR A 304 -5.71 26.09 1.79
N ARG A 305 -5.44 27.08 0.93
CA ARG A 305 -6.40 28.13 0.59
C ARG A 305 -7.63 27.54 -0.09
N ASN A 306 -8.80 28.04 0.28
CA ASN A 306 -10.03 27.78 -0.45
C ASN A 306 -10.29 28.95 -1.41
N ILE A 307 -9.76 28.82 -2.62
CA ILE A 307 -9.99 29.76 -3.72
C ILE A 307 -10.99 29.15 -4.71
N GLY A 308 -11.65 29.99 -5.51
CA GLY A 308 -12.61 29.53 -6.51
C GLY A 308 -11.93 28.77 -7.66
N THR A 309 -12.37 28.98 -8.89
CA THR A 309 -11.78 28.32 -10.07
C THR A 309 -10.42 28.89 -10.52
N SER A 310 -9.83 29.79 -9.72
CA SER A 310 -8.51 30.36 -9.99
C SER A 310 -7.44 29.30 -9.80
N THR A 311 -6.44 29.29 -10.68
CA THR A 311 -5.20 28.50 -10.49
C THR A 311 -4.09 29.31 -9.82
N ASP A 312 -4.28 30.63 -9.65
CA ASP A 312 -3.37 31.50 -8.91
C ASP A 312 -3.69 31.40 -7.42
N HIS A 313 -2.89 30.59 -6.71
CA HIS A 313 -3.00 30.41 -5.26
C HIS A 313 -2.34 31.54 -4.46
N LEU A 314 -1.68 32.49 -5.10
CA LEU A 314 -1.13 33.68 -4.45
C LEU A 314 -2.17 34.81 -4.43
N GLY A 315 -2.71 35.17 -5.59
CA GLY A 315 -3.62 36.31 -5.79
C GLY A 315 -5.11 35.96 -5.89
N GLY A 316 -5.47 34.68 -6.02
CA GLY A 316 -6.85 34.24 -6.19
C GLY A 316 -7.79 34.69 -5.07
N ILE A 317 -9.03 35.01 -5.41
CA ILE A 317 -10.08 35.41 -4.45
C ILE A 317 -10.50 34.18 -3.63
N SER A 318 -10.52 34.32 -2.30
CA SER A 318 -10.99 33.26 -1.42
C SER A 318 -12.50 33.12 -1.49
N VAL A 319 -12.97 31.88 -1.62
CA VAL A 319 -14.40 31.51 -1.63
C VAL A 319 -14.81 30.73 -0.38
N GLY A 320 -13.84 30.48 0.51
CA GLY A 320 -14.05 29.83 1.79
C GLY A 320 -12.86 30.04 2.74
N GLN A 321 -12.99 29.48 3.94
CA GLN A 321 -11.89 29.46 4.92
C GLN A 321 -10.74 28.59 4.41
N SER A 322 -9.52 28.97 4.77
CA SER A 322 -8.31 28.20 4.48
C SER A 322 -8.04 27.21 5.63
N GLY A 323 -7.53 26.02 5.30
CA GLY A 323 -7.14 25.02 6.31
C GLY A 323 -5.79 25.34 6.94
N ASN A 324 -5.45 24.64 8.02
CA ASN A 324 -4.11 24.71 8.62
C ASN A 324 -3.11 23.87 7.84
N LEU A 325 -1.86 24.31 7.78
CA LEU A 325 -0.73 23.59 7.21
C LEU A 325 0.28 23.30 8.33
N SER A 326 0.62 22.03 8.54
CA SER A 326 1.65 21.65 9.51
C SER A 326 2.69 20.70 8.96
N PHE A 327 3.96 21.04 9.16
CA PHE A 327 5.11 20.15 8.92
C PHE A 327 5.81 19.89 10.24
N THR A 328 5.98 18.61 10.57
CA THR A 328 6.78 18.15 11.72
C THR A 328 7.86 17.23 11.20
N GLY A 329 9.13 17.52 11.50
CA GLY A 329 10.23 16.69 11.05
C GLY A 329 11.57 17.04 11.68
N VAL A 330 12.66 16.48 11.17
CA VAL A 330 14.03 16.85 11.58
C VAL A 330 14.56 17.94 10.66
N ASN A 331 14.36 17.78 9.35
CA ASN A 331 14.79 18.70 8.30
C ASN A 331 13.60 19.07 7.43
N VAL A 332 13.29 20.37 7.34
CA VAL A 332 12.23 20.89 6.47
C VAL A 332 12.87 21.89 5.51
N THR A 333 12.72 21.67 4.21
CA THR A 333 13.21 22.57 3.16
C THR A 333 12.07 23.05 2.30
N VAL A 334 11.95 24.37 2.14
CA VAL A 334 11.11 25.03 1.14
C VAL A 334 12.06 25.66 0.12
N ASP A 335 12.16 25.03 -1.04
CA ASP A 335 13.19 25.30 -2.04
C ASP A 335 12.88 26.54 -2.90
N ASN A 336 13.71 26.86 -3.89
CA ASN A 336 13.63 28.13 -4.61
C ASN A 336 12.25 28.33 -5.26
N ASN A 337 11.66 29.51 -5.07
CA ASN A 337 10.31 29.85 -5.55
C ASN A 337 9.19 28.89 -5.10
N ALA A 338 9.43 28.00 -4.13
CA ALA A 338 8.39 27.16 -3.57
C ALA A 338 7.49 27.97 -2.63
N GLU A 339 6.22 27.58 -2.53
CA GLU A 339 5.20 28.40 -1.88
C GLU A 339 4.40 27.60 -0.86
N LEU A 340 4.22 28.15 0.35
CA LEU A 340 3.33 27.62 1.39
C LEU A 340 2.22 28.62 1.70
N PHE A 341 0.98 28.30 1.33
CA PHE A 341 -0.13 29.25 1.43
C PHE A 341 -1.34 28.73 2.20
N SER A 342 -1.72 29.46 3.25
CA SER A 342 -2.98 29.30 3.98
C SER A 342 -3.70 30.64 4.20
N HIS A 343 -3.28 31.71 3.52
CA HIS A 343 -3.89 33.04 3.65
C HIS A 343 -5.26 33.13 2.96
N VAL A 344 -5.90 34.29 3.11
CA VAL A 344 -7.06 34.71 2.32
C VAL A 344 -6.74 36.02 1.60
N ASP A 345 -7.53 36.37 0.59
CA ASP A 345 -7.36 37.64 -0.12
C ASP A 345 -7.57 38.87 0.79
N THR A 346 -7.11 40.04 0.36
CA THR A 346 -7.19 41.26 1.16
C THR A 346 -8.65 41.67 1.37
N ASN A 347 -9.05 41.95 2.61
CA ASN A 347 -10.43 42.23 3.01
C ASN A 347 -11.41 41.05 2.84
N SER A 348 -10.89 39.82 2.71
CA SER A 348 -11.74 38.64 2.69
C SER A 348 -12.56 38.50 3.97
N GLN A 349 -13.77 38.00 3.85
CA GLN A 349 -14.64 37.64 4.98
C GLN A 349 -14.27 36.30 5.62
N TYR A 350 -13.39 35.53 4.96
CA TYR A 350 -13.00 34.19 5.38
C TYR A 350 -11.76 34.25 6.28
N ASN A 351 -11.64 33.24 7.14
CA ASN A 351 -10.48 33.13 8.02
C ASN A 351 -9.31 32.45 7.29
N PRO A 352 -8.09 33.01 7.37
CA PRO A 352 -6.88 32.31 6.98
C PRO A 352 -6.54 31.20 7.98
N GLY A 353 -5.85 30.16 7.50
CA GLY A 353 -5.33 29.07 8.32
C GLY A 353 -3.94 29.37 8.87
N ASN A 354 -3.51 28.67 9.91
CA ASN A 354 -2.17 28.79 10.46
C ASN A 354 -1.18 27.91 9.67
N ILE A 355 0.09 28.32 9.67
CA ILE A 355 1.22 27.51 9.18
C ILE A 355 2.12 27.21 10.37
N THR A 356 2.34 25.93 10.67
CA THR A 356 3.19 25.48 11.77
C THR A 356 4.29 24.58 11.22
N ILE A 357 5.54 24.96 11.40
CA ILE A 357 6.70 24.16 11.04
C ILE A 357 7.46 23.85 12.32
N THR A 358 7.46 22.57 12.72
CA THR A 358 8.16 22.09 13.90
C THR A 358 9.29 21.19 13.46
N THR A 359 10.52 21.65 13.68
CA THR A 359 11.72 20.82 13.47
C THR A 359 12.19 20.30 14.82
N ARG A 360 12.16 18.98 15.04
CA ARG A 360 12.51 18.35 16.32
C ARG A 360 13.20 17.02 16.08
N GLN A 361 14.26 16.74 16.83
CA GLN A 361 14.78 15.37 16.89
C GLN A 361 13.89 14.50 17.77
N THR A 362 13.37 13.43 17.17
CA THR A 362 12.46 12.45 17.79
C THR A 362 13.15 11.13 18.15
N ARG A 363 14.41 10.91 17.72
CA ARG A 363 15.10 9.64 17.98
C ARG A 363 15.31 9.41 19.46
N GLU A 364 14.55 8.47 20.03
CA GLU A 364 14.95 7.74 21.21
C GLU A 364 16.02 6.73 20.80
N PHE A 365 17.30 7.11 20.95
CA PHE A 365 18.39 6.14 20.83
C PHE A 365 18.34 5.19 22.03
N ILE A 366 18.01 3.92 21.78
CA ILE A 366 18.35 2.82 22.69
C ILE A 366 19.74 2.34 22.26
N GLU A 367 20.76 2.55 23.09
CA GLU A 367 21.66 1.50 23.61
C GLU A 367 23.01 2.03 24.15
N ASN A 368 23.22 1.77 25.45
CA ASN A 368 24.39 1.23 26.16
C ASN A 368 25.85 1.68 25.90
N PHE A 369 26.16 2.63 25.02
CA PHE A 369 27.54 3.11 24.87
C PHE A 369 27.60 4.65 24.87
N GLY A 370 28.35 5.19 25.84
CA GLY A 370 28.42 6.62 26.16
C GLY A 370 28.99 7.49 25.04
N PHE A 371 28.14 7.92 24.11
CA PHE A 371 28.42 8.93 23.10
C PHE A 371 27.54 10.17 23.32
N VAL A 372 28.10 11.36 23.10
CA VAL A 372 27.32 12.61 22.95
C VAL A 372 26.75 12.61 21.54
N VAL A 373 25.43 12.54 21.42
CA VAL A 373 24.74 12.70 20.13
C VAL A 373 24.41 14.18 19.96
N ASN A 374 25.07 14.85 19.01
CA ASN A 374 24.68 16.20 18.61
C ASN A 374 23.37 16.08 17.81
N SER A 375 22.27 16.51 18.43
CA SER A 375 21.00 16.64 17.75
C SER A 375 21.02 17.88 16.87
N ASN A 376 20.83 17.74 15.56
CA ASN A 376 20.64 18.88 14.66
C ASN A 376 19.26 18.78 14.02
N THR A 377 18.58 19.92 13.93
CA THR A 377 17.30 20.11 13.24
C THR A 377 17.43 21.34 12.35
N SER A 378 16.80 21.34 11.18
CA SER A 378 16.90 22.46 10.24
C SER A 378 15.56 22.80 9.60
N PHE A 379 15.31 24.11 9.47
CA PHE A 379 14.32 24.66 8.56
C PHE A 379 15.04 25.58 7.57
N ASN A 380 14.97 25.26 6.28
CA ASN A 380 15.60 26.03 5.21
C ASN A 380 14.51 26.65 4.32
N LEU A 381 14.58 27.97 4.13
CA LEU A 381 13.74 28.73 3.21
C LEU A 381 14.66 29.35 2.14
N ASN A 382 14.58 28.86 0.91
CA ASN A 382 15.50 29.21 -0.17
C ASN A 382 15.03 30.44 -0.98
N ASP A 383 15.79 30.83 -2.00
CA ASP A 383 15.59 32.10 -2.71
C ASP A 383 14.24 32.14 -3.43
N GLY A 384 13.52 33.26 -3.29
CA GLY A 384 12.18 33.42 -3.87
C GLY A 384 11.07 32.59 -3.22
N ALA A 385 11.36 31.75 -2.22
CA ALA A 385 10.33 30.98 -1.53
C ALA A 385 9.40 31.89 -0.71
N GLU A 386 8.10 31.59 -0.70
CA GLU A 386 7.09 32.43 -0.03
C GLU A 386 6.21 31.63 0.94
N ILE A 387 5.97 32.18 2.14
CA ILE A 387 5.06 31.62 3.14
C ILE A 387 4.02 32.68 3.51
N LYS A 388 2.74 32.38 3.33
CA LYS A 388 1.62 33.28 3.69
C LYS A 388 0.52 32.52 4.42
N GLY A 389 0.26 32.91 5.66
CA GLY A 389 -0.79 32.34 6.49
C GLY A 389 -1.29 33.34 7.53
N ASN A 390 -2.15 32.88 8.44
CA ASN A 390 -2.62 33.67 9.57
C ASN A 390 -1.48 33.90 10.58
N ASN A 391 -1.19 32.86 11.37
CA ASN A 391 0.02 32.78 12.17
C ASN A 391 1.00 31.84 11.47
N ILE A 392 2.26 32.26 11.37
CA ILE A 392 3.36 31.42 10.89
C ILE A 392 4.24 31.13 12.11
N THR A 393 4.19 29.90 12.59
CA THR A 393 5.00 29.43 13.72
C THR A 393 6.09 28.52 13.20
N ILE A 394 7.35 28.90 13.41
CA ILE A 394 8.50 28.04 13.12
C ILE A 394 9.19 27.75 14.45
N GLN A 395 9.19 26.49 14.85
CA GLN A 395 9.83 26.01 16.06
C GLN A 395 10.95 25.03 15.69
N SER A 396 12.14 25.22 16.25
CA SER A 396 13.25 24.28 16.11
C SER A 396 13.72 23.85 17.50
N THR A 397 13.73 22.54 17.75
CA THR A 397 14.09 21.93 19.03
C THR A 397 15.11 20.82 18.81
N ALA A 398 16.37 21.16 19.04
CA ALA A 398 17.48 20.21 19.09
C ALA A 398 17.79 19.89 20.56
N ASN A 399 17.34 18.72 21.03
CA ASN A 399 17.66 18.25 22.38
C ASN A 399 18.86 17.31 22.32
N SER A 400 20.03 17.82 22.69
CA SER A 400 21.19 16.97 22.91
C SER A 400 21.08 16.34 24.28
N THR A 401 20.99 15.02 24.35
CA THR A 401 21.02 14.27 25.59
C THR A 401 22.46 13.89 25.93
N ASN A 402 22.93 14.36 27.09
CA ASN A 402 24.15 13.83 27.68
C ASN A 402 23.77 12.52 28.38
N LEU A 403 24.12 11.38 27.79
CA LEU A 403 23.79 10.05 28.32
C LEU A 403 24.68 9.66 29.53
N TYR A 404 25.42 10.60 30.11
CA TYR A 404 26.29 10.40 31.28
C TYR A 404 25.71 11.10 32.51
N THR A 405 25.13 10.33 33.43
CA THR A 405 25.03 10.71 34.85
C THR A 405 26.14 9.95 35.57
N GLY A 406 27.19 10.67 35.97
CA GLY A 406 28.33 10.09 36.71
C GLY A 406 27.96 9.55 38.09
#